data_AF-A0A4R1BC75-F1
#
_entry.id   AF-A0A4R1BC75-F1
#
_cell.length_a   1.000
_cell.length_b   1.000
_cell.length_c   1.000
_cell.angle_alpha   90.00
_cell.angle_beta   90.00
_cell.angle_gamma   90.00
#
_symmetry.space_group_name_H-M   'P 1'
#
loop_
_entity.id
_entity.type
_entity.pdbx_description
1 polymer ?
#
loop_
_entity_poly.entity_id
_entity_poly.type
_entity_poly.pdbx_seq_one_letter_code
_entity_poly.pdbx_strand_id
1 'polypeptide(L)'
;MAAGQGREVAGKTLKNPIVAFVKPIPGSSARGHRFSYLYFLDHRRQYCCYCGAQLNSASRPLPSNVEHLVPRSRRGSNRPENKQPCCVRCNLERANKSYEKWHAELSAQFATTKDPVLRYELEHKLENIAYWNHFVQVSGKRLRRTRTYFR
;
A
#
# COMPACT_ATOMS: atom_id res chain seq x y z
N MET A 1 32.30 -15.71 -34.75
CA MET A 1 31.11 -16.26 -34.06
C MET A 1 31.07 -15.63 -32.67
N ALA A 2 30.12 -14.75 -32.41
CA ALA A 2 30.04 -13.99 -31.16
C ALA A 2 29.07 -14.67 -30.19
N ALA A 3 29.56 -15.08 -29.01
CA ALA A 3 28.73 -15.57 -27.91
C ALA A 3 28.57 -14.43 -26.90
N GLY A 4 27.35 -13.88 -26.82
CA GLY A 4 26.99 -12.82 -25.87
C GLY A 4 26.81 -13.38 -24.47
N GLN A 5 27.59 -12.85 -23.52
CA GLN A 5 27.45 -13.13 -22.10
C GLN A 5 26.25 -12.36 -21.53
N GLY A 6 25.20 -13.08 -21.12
CA GLY A 6 24.09 -12.53 -20.35
C GLY A 6 24.53 -12.19 -18.93
N ARG A 7 24.43 -10.91 -18.54
CA ARG A 7 24.60 -10.48 -17.14
C ARG A 7 23.35 -10.85 -16.35
N GLU A 8 23.51 -11.78 -15.43
CA GLU A 8 22.55 -12.10 -14.38
C GLU A 8 22.53 -10.96 -13.35
N VAL A 9 21.43 -10.19 -13.30
CA VAL A 9 21.23 -9.14 -12.30
C VAL A 9 20.68 -9.78 -11.03
N ALA A 10 21.56 -9.91 -10.04
CA ALA A 10 21.24 -10.36 -8.69
C ALA A 10 20.04 -9.60 -8.11
N GLY A 11 18.96 -10.33 -7.83
CA GLY A 11 17.78 -9.82 -7.15
C GLY A 11 18.13 -9.34 -5.75
N LYS A 12 18.20 -8.02 -5.56
CA LYS A 12 18.31 -7.40 -4.25
C LYS A 12 17.06 -7.74 -3.45
N THR A 13 17.23 -8.51 -2.38
CA THR A 13 16.20 -8.78 -1.38
C THR A 13 15.63 -7.46 -0.88
N LEU A 14 14.36 -7.20 -1.17
CA LEU A 14 13.62 -6.04 -0.66
C LEU A 14 13.55 -6.15 0.87
N LYS A 15 14.51 -5.55 1.56
CA LYS A 15 14.47 -5.39 3.02
C LYS A 15 13.39 -4.36 3.33
N ASN A 16 12.16 -4.80 3.53
CA ASN A 16 11.07 -3.92 3.91
C ASN A 16 10.97 -3.86 5.44
N PRO A 17 11.29 -2.72 6.09
CA PRO A 17 11.34 -2.59 7.55
C PRO A 17 9.97 -2.60 8.24
N ILE A 18 8.87 -2.77 7.51
CA ILE A 18 7.50 -2.75 8.05
C ILE A 18 7.20 -3.97 8.95
N VAL A 19 7.98 -5.05 8.85
CA VAL A 19 7.80 -6.28 9.66
C VAL A 19 8.79 -6.36 10.82
N ALA A 20 8.79 -5.36 11.71
CA ALA A 20 9.65 -5.39 12.89
C ALA A 20 8.89 -4.96 14.16
N PHE A 21 8.66 -5.94 15.03
CA PHE A 21 8.34 -5.87 16.47
C PHE A 21 6.96 -5.33 16.91
N VAL A 22 6.14 -6.24 17.47
CA VAL A 22 4.98 -5.88 18.31
C VAL A 22 5.04 -6.71 19.60
N LYS A 23 5.05 -6.03 20.76
CA LYS A 23 4.69 -6.62 22.07
C LYS A 23 3.26 -6.18 22.44
N PRO A 24 2.43 -7.04 23.05
CA PRO A 24 1.08 -6.68 23.47
C PRO A 24 1.07 -5.79 24.74
N ILE A 25 0.13 -4.84 24.81
CA ILE A 25 -0.11 -3.98 25.98
C ILE A 25 -1.24 -4.59 26.82
N PRO A 26 -1.10 -4.73 28.15
CA PRO A 26 -2.19 -5.20 29.01
C PRO A 26 -3.17 -4.06 29.35
N GLY A 27 -4.49 -4.33 29.29
CA GLY A 27 -5.48 -3.53 30.03
C GLY A 27 -6.66 -2.88 29.27
N SER A 28 -6.88 -3.12 27.98
CA SER A 28 -8.03 -2.48 27.30
C SER A 28 -9.35 -3.20 27.61
N SER A 29 -10.16 -2.60 28.48
CA SER A 29 -11.51 -3.07 28.84
C SER A 29 -12.49 -2.87 27.68
N ALA A 30 -13.12 -3.96 27.26
CA ALA A 30 -14.05 -4.01 26.15
C ALA A 30 -15.45 -3.56 26.58
N ARG A 31 -15.88 -2.36 26.16
CA ARG A 31 -17.31 -2.02 26.10
C ARG A 31 -17.66 -1.33 24.77
N GLY A 32 -18.58 -1.95 24.04
CA GLY A 32 -19.54 -1.24 23.18
C GLY A 32 -19.13 -0.80 21.78
N HIS A 33 -17.88 -1.00 21.32
CA HIS A 33 -17.56 -0.67 19.92
C HIS A 33 -18.01 -1.80 18.99
N ARG A 34 -19.13 -1.58 18.29
CA ARG A 34 -19.53 -2.25 17.04
C ARG A 34 -18.30 -2.47 16.17
N PHE A 35 -17.66 -3.65 16.27
CA PHE A 35 -16.28 -3.98 15.83
C PHE A 35 -15.81 -3.05 14.69
N SER A 36 -15.36 -1.87 15.09
CA SER A 36 -15.30 -0.76 14.16
C SER A 36 -14.06 -1.01 13.34
N TYR A 37 -14.19 -0.95 12.03
CA TYR A 37 -13.08 -1.05 11.11
C TYR A 37 -11.92 -0.07 11.47
N LEU A 38 -12.24 1.01 12.20
CA LEU A 38 -11.30 1.92 12.85
C LEU A 38 -10.39 1.23 13.87
N TYR A 39 -10.89 0.27 14.66
CA TYR A 39 -10.10 -0.46 15.67
C TYR A 39 -8.93 -1.24 15.06
N PHE A 40 -9.11 -1.77 13.84
CA PHE A 40 -8.04 -2.47 13.09
C PHE A 40 -6.98 -1.51 12.55
N LEU A 41 -7.35 -0.26 12.24
CA LEU A 41 -6.44 0.79 11.78
C LEU A 41 -5.68 1.41 12.96
N ASP A 42 -6.37 1.61 14.07
CA ASP A 42 -5.90 2.28 15.28
C ASP A 42 -4.73 1.53 15.95
N HIS A 43 -4.73 0.19 15.88
CA HIS A 43 -3.76 -0.63 16.63
C HIS A 43 -2.64 -1.24 15.78
N ARG A 44 -2.71 -1.24 14.44
CA ARG A 44 -1.79 -2.09 13.63
C ARG A 44 -1.14 -1.44 12.42
N ARG A 45 -1.57 -0.29 11.93
CA ARG A 45 -0.95 0.27 10.72
C ARG A 45 -0.92 1.81 10.73
N GLN A 46 0.14 2.33 11.35
CA GLN A 46 0.35 3.75 11.62
C GLN A 46 0.86 4.54 10.41
N TYR A 47 1.15 3.88 9.29
CA TYR A 47 1.81 4.51 8.14
C TYR A 47 0.99 4.29 6.87
N CYS A 48 0.97 5.30 6.00
CA CYS A 48 0.40 5.21 4.66
C CYS A 48 1.12 4.12 3.86
N CYS A 49 0.36 3.21 3.23
CA CYS A 49 0.91 2.10 2.46
C CYS A 49 1.66 2.51 1.18
N TYR A 50 1.55 3.77 0.75
CA TYR A 50 2.23 4.29 -0.44
C TYR A 50 3.35 5.25 -0.11
N CYS A 51 3.08 6.35 0.60
CA CYS A 51 4.10 7.36 0.88
C CYS A 51 4.83 7.16 2.21
N GLY A 52 4.48 6.14 3.00
CA GLY A 52 5.14 5.86 4.29
C GLY A 52 4.89 6.91 5.38
N ALA A 53 4.05 7.92 5.15
CA ALA A 53 3.78 8.97 6.13
C ALA A 53 3.00 8.44 7.32
N GLN A 54 3.37 8.87 8.53
CA GLN A 54 2.68 8.49 9.76
C GLN A 54 1.29 9.14 9.82
N LEU A 55 0.25 8.34 9.99
CA LEU A 55 -1.15 8.76 9.94
C LEU A 55 -1.66 9.28 11.28
N ASN A 56 -1.17 8.70 12.39
CA ASN A 56 -1.64 8.96 13.74
C ASN A 56 -0.60 9.68 14.61
N SER A 57 0.25 10.52 14.02
CA SER A 57 1.19 11.33 14.79
C SER A 57 0.45 12.26 15.75
N ALA A 58 0.85 12.26 17.02
CA ALA A 58 0.27 13.13 18.05
C ALA A 58 0.49 14.62 17.74
N SER A 59 1.60 14.97 17.08
CA SER A 59 1.93 16.35 16.74
C SER A 59 1.32 16.82 15.41
N ARG A 60 1.02 15.89 14.49
CA ARG A 60 0.46 16.21 13.18
C ARG A 60 -0.31 15.02 12.59
N PRO A 61 -1.57 14.81 13.00
CA PRO A 61 -2.38 13.72 12.45
C PRO A 61 -2.66 13.97 10.96
N LEU A 62 -2.52 12.94 10.15
CA LEU A 62 -2.84 12.99 8.72
C LEU A 62 -4.21 12.35 8.49
N PRO A 63 -5.13 13.01 7.76
CA PRO A 63 -6.38 12.38 7.35
C PRO A 63 -6.10 11.06 6.65
N SER A 64 -6.68 9.99 7.18
CA SER A 64 -6.47 8.64 6.70
C SER A 64 -7.75 8.04 6.15
N ASN A 65 -7.58 7.29 5.08
CA ASN A 65 -8.59 6.50 4.42
C ASN A 65 -8.13 5.04 4.38
N VAL A 66 -9.03 4.21 3.92
CA VAL A 66 -8.74 2.82 3.64
C VAL A 66 -8.74 2.59 2.16
N GLU A 67 -7.59 2.14 1.71
CA GLU A 67 -7.31 1.81 0.33
C GLU A 67 -7.70 0.36 0.07
N HIS A 68 -8.38 0.12 -1.05
CA HIS A 68 -8.58 -1.22 -1.57
C HIS A 68 -7.48 -1.55 -2.58
N LEU A 69 -6.58 -2.48 -2.24
CA LEU A 69 -5.47 -2.86 -3.12
C LEU A 69 -5.95 -3.27 -4.52
N VAL A 70 -7.08 -3.98 -4.59
CA VAL A 70 -7.90 -4.14 -5.79
C VAL A 70 -9.16 -3.29 -5.63
N PRO A 71 -9.42 -2.29 -6.48
CA PRO A 71 -10.61 -1.45 -6.39
C PRO A 71 -11.93 -2.24 -6.43
N ARG A 72 -12.94 -1.77 -5.70
CA ARG A 72 -14.30 -2.34 -5.68
C ARG A 72 -14.92 -2.47 -7.08
N SER A 73 -14.74 -1.44 -7.92
CA SER A 73 -15.17 -1.40 -9.32
C SER A 73 -14.49 -2.46 -10.19
N ARG A 74 -13.33 -2.97 -9.76
CA ARG A 74 -12.55 -4.03 -10.43
C ARG A 74 -12.63 -5.37 -9.70
N ARG A 75 -13.80 -5.63 -9.09
CA ARG A 75 -14.13 -6.85 -8.33
C ARG A 75 -13.28 -7.08 -7.08
N GLY A 76 -12.68 -6.04 -6.52
CA GLY A 76 -12.04 -6.09 -5.21
C GLY A 76 -13.00 -6.54 -4.11
N SER A 77 -12.51 -7.36 -3.19
CA SER A 77 -13.24 -7.81 -2.01
C SER A 77 -13.17 -6.79 -0.87
N ASN A 78 -14.07 -6.90 0.10
CA ASN A 78 -14.02 -6.11 1.34
C ASN A 78 -13.23 -6.80 2.46
N ARG A 79 -12.49 -7.86 2.13
CA ARG A 79 -11.71 -8.62 3.12
C ARG A 79 -10.52 -7.79 3.63
N PRO A 80 -10.07 -8.01 4.89
CA PRO A 80 -8.97 -7.26 5.48
C PRO A 80 -7.67 -7.29 4.65
N GLU A 81 -7.39 -8.38 3.95
CA GLU A 81 -6.18 -8.52 3.13
C GLU A 81 -6.15 -7.60 1.91
N ASN A 82 -7.34 -7.21 1.40
CA ASN A 82 -7.46 -6.25 0.31
C ASN A 82 -7.42 -4.80 0.80
N LYS A 83 -7.28 -4.56 2.11
CA LYS A 83 -7.38 -3.23 2.69
C LYS A 83 -6.07 -2.78 3.33
N GLN A 84 -5.68 -1.55 3.05
CA GLN A 84 -4.48 -0.93 3.60
C GLN A 84 -4.77 0.49 4.10
N PRO A 85 -4.05 0.98 5.12
CA PRO A 85 -4.11 2.38 5.53
C PRO A 85 -3.49 3.25 4.45
N CYS A 86 -4.11 4.37 4.15
CA CYS A 86 -3.63 5.28 3.12
C CYS A 86 -3.95 6.71 3.54
N CYS A 87 -3.05 7.65 3.32
CA CYS A 87 -3.42 9.05 3.51
C CYS A 87 -4.39 9.48 2.41
N VAL A 88 -5.25 10.46 2.71
CA VAL A 88 -6.25 10.97 1.74
C VAL A 88 -5.58 11.41 0.43
N ARG A 89 -4.39 12.05 0.50
CA ARG A 89 -3.61 12.47 -0.68
C ARG A 89 -3.32 11.31 -1.63
N CYS A 90 -2.73 10.22 -1.14
CA CYS A 90 -2.36 9.08 -1.98
C CYS A 90 -3.60 8.32 -2.47
N ASN A 91 -4.63 8.20 -1.64
CA ASN A 91 -5.88 7.54 -2.02
C ASN A 91 -6.59 8.28 -3.18
N LEU A 92 -6.61 9.62 -3.14
CA LEU A 92 -7.16 10.44 -4.22
C LEU A 92 -6.29 10.44 -5.47
N GLU A 93 -4.96 10.55 -5.31
CA GLU A 93 -4.00 10.52 -6.41
C GLU A 93 -4.04 9.18 -7.18
N ARG A 94 -4.19 8.07 -6.47
CA ARG A 94 -4.40 6.73 -7.04
C ARG A 94 -5.76 6.64 -7.72
N ALA A 95 -6.83 7.03 -7.02
CA ALA A 95 -8.21 6.85 -7.44
C ALA A 95 -8.48 5.42 -7.97
N ASN A 96 -8.88 5.27 -9.24
CA ASN A 96 -9.18 4.00 -9.88
C ASN A 96 -8.08 3.52 -10.85
N LYS A 97 -6.90 4.17 -10.85
CA LYS A 97 -5.78 3.82 -11.72
C LYS A 97 -5.28 2.40 -11.41
N SER A 98 -4.78 1.70 -12.44
CA SER A 98 -3.99 0.50 -12.18
C SER A 98 -2.65 0.90 -11.56
N TYR A 99 -1.99 -0.05 -10.89
CA TYR A 99 -0.67 0.22 -10.34
C TYR A 99 0.33 0.57 -11.43
N GLU A 100 0.27 -0.08 -12.58
CA GLU A 100 1.15 0.18 -13.72
C GLU A 100 0.98 1.60 -14.25
N LYS A 101 -0.28 2.03 -14.46
CA LYS A 101 -0.57 3.39 -14.92
C LYS A 101 -0.07 4.44 -13.92
N TRP A 102 -0.39 4.24 -12.65
CA TRP A 102 0.00 5.20 -11.61
C TRP A 102 1.52 5.23 -11.41
N HIS A 103 2.19 4.08 -11.46
CA HIS A 103 3.65 3.98 -11.43
C HIS A 103 4.28 4.73 -12.59
N ALA A 104 3.76 4.58 -13.82
CA ALA A 104 4.28 5.27 -15.00
C ALA A 104 4.13 6.80 -14.88
N GLU A 105 2.98 7.29 -14.42
CA GLU A 105 2.74 8.73 -14.17
C GLU A 105 3.76 9.29 -13.15
N LEU A 106 3.95 8.61 -12.02
CA LEU A 106 4.91 9.04 -11.00
C LEU A 106 6.37 8.90 -11.44
N SER A 107 6.69 7.90 -12.26
CA SER A 107 8.03 7.72 -12.84
C SER A 107 8.38 8.88 -13.77
N ALA A 108 7.42 9.33 -14.59
CA ALA A 108 7.59 10.51 -15.43
C ALA A 108 7.80 11.80 -14.60
N GLN A 109 7.06 11.94 -13.50
CA GLN A 109 7.28 13.04 -12.55
C GLN A 109 8.65 12.98 -11.88
N PHE A 110 9.08 11.79 -11.47
CA PHE A 110 10.39 11.56 -10.84
C PHE A 110 11.55 11.88 -11.80
N ALA A 111 11.40 11.58 -13.09
CA ALA A 111 12.40 11.87 -14.11
C ALA A 111 12.59 13.38 -14.35
N THR A 112 11.57 14.19 -14.08
CA THR A 112 11.55 15.63 -14.40
C THR A 112 11.79 16.53 -13.19
N THR A 113 11.45 16.07 -11.98
CA THR A 113 11.59 16.88 -10.78
C THR A 113 13.06 17.10 -10.37
N LYS A 114 13.38 18.33 -9.99
CA LYS A 114 14.67 18.72 -9.39
C LYS A 114 14.60 18.94 -7.87
N ASP A 115 13.39 18.96 -7.31
CA ASP A 115 13.18 19.14 -5.87
C ASP A 115 13.62 17.86 -5.13
N PRO A 116 14.64 17.93 -4.26
CA PRO A 116 15.16 16.75 -3.56
C PRO A 116 14.15 16.12 -2.60
N VAL A 117 13.27 16.92 -1.99
CA VAL A 117 12.24 16.43 -1.07
C VAL A 117 11.18 15.66 -1.84
N LEU A 118 10.66 16.26 -2.92
CA LEU A 118 9.70 15.58 -3.79
C LEU A 118 10.29 14.33 -4.43
N ARG A 119 11.58 14.37 -4.81
CA ARG A 119 12.29 13.22 -5.38
C ARG A 119 12.33 12.04 -4.41
N TYR A 120 12.65 12.27 -3.14
CA TYR A 120 12.61 11.25 -2.10
C TYR A 120 11.20 10.69 -1.87
N GLU A 121 10.18 11.56 -1.81
CA GLU A 121 8.79 11.13 -1.68
C GLU A 121 8.35 10.22 -2.85
N LEU A 122 8.73 10.58 -4.08
CA LEU A 122 8.38 9.84 -5.28
C LEU A 122 9.10 8.50 -5.35
N GLU A 123 10.40 8.45 -5.03
CA GLU A 123 11.17 7.21 -4.99
C GLU A 123 10.53 6.19 -4.04
N HIS A 124 10.27 6.59 -2.79
CA HIS A 124 9.64 5.71 -1.82
C HIS A 124 8.23 5.26 -2.24
N LYS A 125 7.46 6.17 -2.86
CA LYS A 125 6.13 5.85 -3.36
C LYS A 125 6.18 4.85 -4.51
N LEU A 126 7.13 4.99 -5.44
CA LEU A 126 7.33 4.07 -6.58
C LEU A 126 7.67 2.66 -6.09
N GLU A 127 8.58 2.53 -5.12
CA GLU A 127 8.93 1.24 -4.50
C GLU A 127 7.70 0.55 -3.89
N ASN A 128 6.92 1.28 -3.11
CA ASN A 128 5.71 0.74 -2.48
C ASN A 128 4.63 0.36 -3.51
N ILE A 129 4.47 1.15 -4.57
CA ILE A 129 3.55 0.84 -5.68
C ILE A 129 3.97 -0.46 -6.38
N ALA A 130 5.26 -0.64 -6.67
CA ALA A 130 5.79 -1.86 -7.28
C ALA A 130 5.57 -3.08 -6.38
N TYR A 131 5.82 -2.93 -5.07
CA TYR A 131 5.54 -3.96 -4.08
C TYR A 131 4.06 -4.36 -4.06
N TRP A 132 3.14 -3.39 -3.99
CA TRP A 132 1.70 -3.70 -3.97
C TRP A 132 1.20 -4.29 -5.28
N ASN A 133 1.78 -3.88 -6.41
CA ASN A 133 1.45 -4.50 -7.69
C ASN A 133 1.82 -5.98 -7.67
N HIS A 134 3.06 -6.29 -7.27
CA HIS A 134 3.50 -7.67 -7.13
C HIS A 134 2.63 -8.45 -6.13
N PHE A 135 2.35 -7.88 -4.95
CA PHE A 135 1.48 -8.48 -3.95
C PHE A 135 0.09 -8.82 -4.50
N VAL A 136 -0.51 -7.92 -5.29
CA VAL A 136 -1.82 -8.15 -5.90
C VAL A 136 -1.78 -9.26 -6.95
N GLN A 137 -0.71 -9.30 -7.75
CA GLN A 137 -0.51 -10.35 -8.76
C GLN A 137 -0.37 -11.74 -8.10
N VAL A 138 0.44 -11.86 -7.04
CA VAL A 138 0.64 -13.14 -6.33
C VAL A 138 -0.54 -13.54 -5.45
N SER A 139 -1.21 -12.58 -4.80
CA SER A 139 -2.37 -12.86 -3.93
C SER A 139 -3.64 -13.16 -4.72
N GLY A 140 -3.71 -12.72 -5.98
CA GLY A 140 -4.67 -13.14 -6.98
C GLY A 140 -6.13 -13.23 -6.49
N LYS A 141 -6.67 -14.45 -6.51
CA LYS A 141 -8.08 -14.76 -6.19
C LYS A 141 -8.48 -14.36 -4.76
N ARG A 142 -7.55 -14.28 -3.80
CA ARG A 142 -7.87 -13.95 -2.39
C ARG A 142 -8.37 -12.53 -2.20
N LEU A 143 -7.83 -11.60 -3.00
CA LEU A 143 -8.17 -10.17 -2.92
C LEU A 143 -9.44 -9.83 -3.71
N ARG A 144 -9.85 -10.70 -4.63
CA ARG A 144 -11.01 -10.51 -5.51
C ARG A 144 -12.24 -11.22 -4.92
N ARG A 145 -13.43 -10.73 -5.27
CA ARG A 145 -14.68 -11.42 -4.95
C ARG A 145 -14.74 -12.74 -5.71
N THR A 146 -15.02 -13.85 -5.03
CA THR A 146 -15.39 -15.12 -5.68
C THR A 146 -16.73 -14.93 -6.40
N ARG A 147 -16.89 -15.60 -7.54
CA ARG A 147 -18.10 -15.55 -8.38
C ARG A 147 -19.24 -16.30 -7.68
N THR A 148 -19.79 -15.75 -6.60
CA THR A 148 -21.13 -16.14 -6.15
C THR A 148 -22.11 -15.36 -7.01
N TYR A 149 -22.66 -16.06 -8.02
CA TYR A 149 -23.90 -15.66 -8.64
C TYR A 149 -24.94 -15.55 -7.52
N PHE A 150 -25.41 -14.35 -7.22
CA PHE A 150 -26.68 -14.21 -6.53
C PHE A 150 -27.76 -14.50 -7.59
N ARG A 151 -28.44 -15.63 -7.42
CA ARG A 151 -29.77 -15.90 -7.98
C ARG A 151 -30.76 -14.88 -7.44
#